data_AF-C6PQ43-F1
#
_entry.id   AF-C6PQ43-F1
#
_cell.length_a   1.000
_cell.length_b   1.000
_cell.length_c   1.000
_cell.angle_alpha   90.00
_cell.angle_beta   90.00
_cell.angle_gamma   90.00
#
_symmetry.space_group_name_H-M   'P 1'
#
loop_
_entity.id
_entity.type
_entity.pdbx_description
1 polymer ?
#
loop_
_entity_poly.entity_id
_entity_poly.type
_entity_poly.pdbx_seq_one_letter_code
_entity_poly.pdbx_strand_id
1 'polypeptide(L)'
;MKSIDKITASTLFLEKNYYKSITMLGILICVIWAAVVNTKPFSDFAYYDEVARQIAAGGAWGDTYTSVGYSIVLGGIYKIFGSSLIVAKIFNLILTFFNYILMYNILKSVELKENKRKLVYALFVFFLITFFIIVY
;
A
#
# COMPACT_ATOMS: atom_id res chain seq x y z
N MET A 1 -29.64 -19.77 -25.01
CA MET A 1 -29.35 -19.41 -23.60
C MET A 1 -27.97 -19.85 -23.13
N LYS A 2 -27.61 -21.15 -23.15
CA LYS A 2 -26.29 -21.68 -22.68
C LYS A 2 -25.01 -21.02 -23.22
N SER A 3 -25.06 -20.39 -24.40
CA SER A 3 -23.90 -19.71 -25.02
C SER A 3 -23.55 -18.40 -24.32
N ILE A 4 -24.58 -17.62 -23.93
CA ILE A 4 -24.40 -16.29 -23.33
C ILE A 4 -23.84 -16.43 -21.91
N ASP A 5 -24.34 -17.38 -21.12
CA ASP A 5 -23.87 -17.64 -19.75
C ASP A 5 -22.38 -17.99 -19.69
N LYS A 6 -21.88 -18.76 -20.66
CA LYS A 6 -20.45 -19.10 -20.78
C LYS A 6 -19.58 -17.88 -21.08
N ILE A 7 -20.06 -16.98 -21.93
CA ILE A 7 -19.35 -15.74 -22.30
C ILE A 7 -19.32 -14.77 -21.12
N THR A 8 -20.41 -14.65 -20.37
CA THR A 8 -20.46 -13.79 -19.18
C THR A 8 -19.55 -14.34 -18.07
N ALA A 9 -19.54 -15.66 -17.84
CA ALA A 9 -18.68 -16.29 -16.85
C ALA A 9 -17.18 -16.16 -17.21
N SER A 10 -16.81 -16.32 -18.48
CA SER A 10 -15.41 -16.15 -18.92
C SER A 10 -14.95 -14.71 -18.80
N THR A 11 -15.82 -13.74 -19.10
CA THR A 11 -15.52 -12.31 -18.95
C THR A 11 -15.32 -11.94 -17.49
N LEU A 12 -16.20 -12.40 -16.59
CA LEU A 12 -16.08 -12.20 -15.14
C LEU A 12 -14.79 -12.82 -14.56
N PHE A 13 -14.42 -14.00 -15.05
CA PHE A 13 -13.18 -14.69 -14.65
C PHE A 13 -11.93 -13.91 -15.10
N LEU A 14 -11.90 -13.44 -16.34
CA LEU A 14 -10.81 -12.61 -16.88
C LEU A 14 -10.71 -11.27 -16.14
N GLU A 15 -11.84 -10.68 -15.74
CA GLU A 15 -11.86 -9.47 -14.92
C GLU A 15 -11.24 -9.68 -13.54
N LYS A 16 -11.65 -10.73 -12.81
CA LYS A 16 -11.04 -11.05 -11.51
C LYS A 16 -9.55 -11.33 -11.61
N ASN A 17 -9.12 -12.02 -12.67
CA ASN A 17 -7.70 -12.31 -12.88
C ASN A 17 -6.89 -11.04 -13.16
N TYR A 18 -7.44 -10.07 -13.89
CA TYR A 18 -6.75 -8.82 -14.18
C TYR A 18 -6.35 -8.07 -12.90
N TYR A 19 -7.30 -7.78 -12.00
CA TYR A 19 -7.01 -7.03 -10.78
C TYR A 19 -5.98 -7.76 -9.93
N LYS A 20 -6.17 -9.08 -9.75
CA LYS A 20 -5.23 -9.93 -9.01
C LYS A 20 -3.82 -9.86 -9.60
N SER A 21 -3.68 -10.00 -10.92
CA SER A 21 -2.38 -9.92 -11.60
C SER A 21 -1.70 -8.56 -11.43
N ILE A 22 -2.45 -7.46 -11.56
CA ILE A 22 -1.92 -6.11 -11.37
C ILE A 22 -1.51 -5.86 -9.91
N THR A 23 -2.32 -6.30 -8.93
CA THR A 23 -1.96 -6.24 -7.50
C THR A 23 -0.68 -7.02 -7.22
N MET A 24 -0.58 -8.26 -7.72
CA MET A 24 0.60 -9.12 -7.53
C MET A 24 1.84 -8.50 -8.13
N LEU A 25 1.74 -7.96 -9.36
CA LEU A 25 2.85 -7.29 -10.02
C LEU A 25 3.28 -6.04 -9.24
N GLY A 26 2.33 -5.21 -8.79
CA GLY A 26 2.63 -4.02 -8.01
C GLY A 26 3.33 -4.33 -6.70
N ILE A 27 2.83 -5.31 -5.93
CA ILE A 27 3.48 -5.74 -4.68
C ILE A 27 4.84 -6.36 -4.94
N LEU A 28 5.00 -7.19 -5.98
CA LEU A 28 6.29 -7.78 -6.33
C LEU A 28 7.33 -6.70 -6.60
N ILE A 29 6.97 -5.66 -7.36
CA ILE A 29 7.86 -4.52 -7.63
C ILE A 29 8.22 -3.80 -6.32
N CYS A 30 7.25 -3.51 -5.45
CA CYS A 30 7.51 -2.88 -4.15
C CYS A 30 8.44 -3.72 -3.27
N VAL A 31 8.26 -5.04 -3.22
CA VAL A 31 9.11 -5.96 -2.44
C VAL A 31 10.53 -6.00 -2.99
N ILE A 32 10.70 -6.13 -4.31
CA ILE A 32 12.02 -6.12 -4.96
C ILE A 32 12.72 -4.79 -4.65
N TRP A 33 12.01 -3.67 -4.78
CA TRP A 33 12.57 -2.35 -4.47
C TRP A 33 13.01 -2.24 -3.00
N ALA A 34 12.13 -2.62 -2.06
CA ALA A 34 12.40 -2.56 -0.63
C ALA A 34 13.64 -3.37 -0.21
N ALA A 35 13.91 -4.46 -0.92
CA ALA A 35 15.01 -5.38 -0.68
C ALA A 35 16.33 -4.94 -1.35
N VAL A 36 16.27 -4.44 -2.59
CA VAL A 36 17.46 -4.10 -3.39
C VAL A 36 17.98 -2.70 -3.07
N VAL A 37 17.08 -1.75 -2.81
CA VAL A 37 17.47 -0.35 -2.61
C VAL A 37 17.77 -0.11 -1.13
N ASN A 38 18.99 0.39 -0.86
CA ASN A 38 19.40 0.77 0.48
C ASN A 38 18.81 2.13 0.86
N THR A 39 17.53 2.07 1.14
CA THR A 39 16.72 3.23 1.48
C THR A 39 16.98 3.70 2.92
N LYS A 40 16.93 5.01 3.14
CA LYS A 40 17.16 5.67 4.43
C LYS A 40 16.05 6.68 4.71
N PRO A 41 15.57 6.80 5.95
CA PRO A 41 14.53 7.78 6.27
C PRO A 41 14.90 9.19 5.79
N PHE A 42 14.02 9.83 5.02
CA PHE A 42 14.26 11.16 4.46
C PHE A 42 13.01 12.05 4.60
N SER A 43 13.23 13.36 4.78
CA SER A 43 12.19 14.39 4.98
C SER A 43 11.14 13.96 6.00
N ASP A 44 9.89 13.83 5.55
CA ASP A 44 8.73 13.61 6.41
C ASP A 44 8.79 12.21 7.03
N PHE A 45 9.26 11.21 6.28
CA PHE A 45 9.38 9.86 6.81
C PHE A 45 10.42 9.77 7.93
N ALA A 46 11.51 10.54 7.86
CA ALA A 46 12.49 10.60 8.94
C ALA A 46 11.86 11.12 10.24
N TYR A 47 11.09 12.21 10.15
CA TYR A 47 10.34 12.76 11.29
C TYR A 47 9.35 11.72 11.84
N TYR A 48 8.54 11.11 10.96
CA TYR A 48 7.53 10.15 11.40
C TYR A 48 8.13 8.89 12.05
N ASP A 49 9.26 8.39 11.52
CA ASP A 49 10.01 7.28 12.08
C ASP A 49 10.61 7.63 13.45
N GLU A 50 11.17 8.84 13.59
CA GLU A 50 11.72 9.31 14.86
C GLU A 50 10.63 9.40 15.94
N VAL A 51 9.50 10.03 15.65
CA VAL A 51 8.36 10.11 16.58
C VAL A 51 7.86 8.69 16.93
N ALA A 52 7.78 7.78 15.96
CA ALA A 52 7.39 6.40 16.24
C ALA A 52 8.37 5.68 17.19
N ARG A 53 9.68 5.91 17.05
CA ARG A 53 10.70 5.38 17.98
C ARG A 53 10.54 5.94 19.38
N GLN A 54 10.26 7.24 19.51
CA GLN A 54 10.01 7.88 20.79
C GLN A 54 8.76 7.28 21.45
N ILE A 55 7.66 7.12 20.71
CA ILE A 55 6.42 6.48 21.21
C ILE A 55 6.70 5.06 21.68
N ALA A 56 7.44 4.26 20.92
CA ALA A 56 7.81 2.89 21.32
C ALA A 56 8.64 2.85 22.63
N ALA A 57 9.46 3.87 22.86
CA ALA A 57 10.24 4.04 24.09
C ALA A 57 9.41 4.58 25.28
N GLY A 58 8.12 4.92 25.08
CA GLY A 58 7.27 5.53 26.10
C GLY A 58 7.42 7.06 26.21
N GLY A 59 7.98 7.69 25.17
CA GLY A 59 8.18 9.14 25.08
C GLY A 59 6.94 9.89 24.57
N ALA A 60 7.19 11.12 24.11
CA ALA A 60 6.14 12.03 23.64
C ALA A 60 5.54 11.60 22.29
N TRP A 61 4.32 12.08 22.02
CA TRP A 61 3.51 11.70 20.86
C TRP A 61 3.69 12.62 19.64
N GLY A 62 4.84 13.30 19.53
CA GLY A 62 5.07 14.35 18.53
C GLY A 62 4.41 15.68 18.89
N ASP A 63 4.42 16.62 17.94
CA ASP A 63 3.75 17.93 18.09
C ASP A 63 2.34 17.93 17.44
N THR A 64 1.48 18.87 17.83
CA THR A 64 0.14 19.03 17.25
C THR A 64 0.12 19.75 15.90
N TYR A 65 1.28 20.16 15.39
CA TYR A 65 1.39 20.88 14.12
C TYR A 65 1.56 19.93 12.93
N THR A 66 1.85 18.65 13.19
CA THR A 66 2.02 17.59 12.20
C THR A 66 1.05 16.42 12.44
N SER A 67 0.74 15.66 11.37
CA SER A 67 -0.19 14.53 11.47
C SER A 67 0.52 13.31 12.09
N VAL A 68 0.32 13.08 13.39
CA VAL A 68 1.04 12.02 14.13
C VAL A 68 0.40 10.62 14.00
N GLY A 69 -0.72 10.47 13.29
CA GLY A 69 -1.48 9.22 13.22
C GLY A 69 -0.66 8.03 12.70
N TYR A 70 0.18 8.24 11.69
CA TYR A 70 1.07 7.20 11.19
C TYR A 70 2.13 6.80 12.23
N SER A 71 2.77 7.78 12.90
CA SER A 71 3.78 7.53 13.93
C SER A 71 3.24 6.79 15.14
N ILE A 72 1.99 7.04 15.52
CA ILE A 72 1.32 6.34 16.62
C ILE A 72 1.19 4.84 16.30
N VAL A 73 0.67 4.52 15.11
CA VAL A 73 0.48 3.13 14.70
C VAL A 73 1.83 2.44 14.54
N LEU A 74 2.79 3.09 13.88
CA LEU A 74 4.14 2.55 13.73
C LEU A 74 4.86 2.38 15.07
N GLY A 75 4.69 3.31 16.02
CA GLY A 75 5.24 3.23 17.36
C GLY A 75 4.70 2.04 18.15
N GLY A 76 3.41 1.73 18.02
CA GLY A 76 2.82 0.51 18.56
C GLY A 76 3.42 -0.76 17.96
N ILE A 77 3.67 -0.76 16.64
CA ILE A 77 4.31 -1.88 15.94
C ILE A 77 5.77 -2.02 16.40
N TYR A 78 6.52 -0.92 16.51
CA TYR A 78 7.88 -0.88 17.04
C TYR A 78 7.96 -1.36 18.49
N LYS A 79 6.94 -1.13 19.31
CA LYS A 79 6.88 -1.67 20.67
C LYS A 79 6.84 -3.20 20.70
N ILE A 80 6.16 -3.82 19.74
CA ILE A 80 5.94 -5.27 19.69
C ILE A 80 7.09 -5.98 18.97
N PHE A 81 7.52 -5.44 17.82
CA PHE A 81 8.47 -6.09 16.91
C PHE A 81 9.89 -5.48 16.93
N GLY A 82 10.08 -4.39 17.68
CA GLY A 82 11.34 -3.65 17.75
C GLY A 82 11.45 -2.50 16.74
N SER A 83 12.16 -1.45 17.14
CA SER A 83 12.35 -0.23 16.36
C SER A 83 13.43 -0.39 15.28
N SER A 84 13.11 -1.07 14.18
CA SER A 84 14.04 -1.28 13.07
C SER A 84 13.45 -0.83 11.73
N LEU A 85 14.31 -0.38 10.82
CA LEU A 85 13.87 0.09 9.50
C LEU A 85 13.16 -1.02 8.71
N ILE A 86 13.57 -2.28 8.90
CA ILE A 86 12.92 -3.41 8.24
C ILE A 86 11.47 -3.60 8.71
N VAL A 87 11.17 -3.34 9.99
CA VAL A 87 9.80 -3.39 10.51
C VAL A 87 8.94 -2.30 9.87
N ALA A 88 9.45 -1.08 9.73
CA ALA A 88 8.72 -0.04 8.99
C ALA A 88 8.52 -0.40 7.51
N LYS A 89 9.54 -0.94 6.83
CA LYS A 89 9.39 -1.38 5.42
C LYS A 89 8.27 -2.42 5.27
N ILE A 90 8.25 -3.42 6.15
CA ILE A 90 7.22 -4.46 6.14
C ILE A 90 5.84 -3.86 6.41
N PHE A 91 5.72 -2.98 7.41
CA PHE A 91 4.46 -2.31 7.71
C PHE A 91 3.92 -1.53 6.51
N ASN A 92 4.79 -0.81 5.79
CA ASN A 92 4.38 -0.04 4.62
C ASN A 92 4.02 -0.91 3.42
N LEU A 93 4.67 -2.06 3.24
CA LEU A 93 4.23 -3.06 2.25
C LEU A 93 2.83 -3.60 2.57
N ILE A 94 2.54 -3.84 3.86
CA ILE A 94 1.19 -4.25 4.32
C ILE A 94 0.17 -3.15 4.04
N LEU A 95 0.46 -1.88 4.38
CA LEU A 95 -0.41 -0.75 4.09
C LEU A 95 -0.64 -0.56 2.58
N THR A 96 0.39 -0.79 1.76
CA THR A 96 0.28 -0.71 0.29
C THR A 96 -0.67 -1.77 -0.24
N PHE A 97 -0.55 -3.01 0.27
CA PHE A 97 -1.47 -4.09 -0.07
C PHE A 97 -2.91 -3.79 0.33
N PHE A 98 -3.14 -3.26 1.54
CA PHE A 98 -4.48 -2.82 1.95
C PHE A 98 -5.02 -1.69 1.08
N ASN A 99 -4.20 -0.71 0.70
CA ASN A 99 -4.60 0.34 -0.23
C ASN A 99 -5.05 -0.22 -1.59
N TYR A 100 -4.35 -1.21 -2.13
CA TYR A 100 -4.75 -1.86 -3.38
C TYR A 100 -6.09 -2.59 -3.28
N ILE A 101 -6.38 -3.23 -2.14
CA ILE A 101 -7.68 -3.87 -1.89
C ILE A 101 -8.79 -2.81 -1.75
N LEU A 102 -8.55 -1.77 -0.94
CA LEU A 102 -9.52 -0.71 -0.74
C LEU A 102 -9.85 0.01 -2.03
N MET A 103 -8.85 0.35 -2.84
CA MET A 103 -9.06 1.00 -4.13
C MET A 103 -9.88 0.11 -5.07
N TYR A 104 -9.61 -1.20 -5.11
CA TYR A 104 -10.42 -2.13 -5.88
C TYR A 104 -11.89 -2.11 -5.43
N ASN A 105 -12.14 -2.14 -4.13
CA ASN A 105 -13.49 -2.12 -3.57
C ASN A 105 -14.23 -0.80 -3.88
N ILE A 106 -13.55 0.35 -3.72
CA ILE A 106 -14.09 1.67 -4.08
C ILE A 106 -14.43 1.71 -5.57
N LEU A 107 -13.54 1.22 -6.43
CA LEU A 107 -13.80 1.19 -7.87
C LEU A 107 -14.96 0.28 -8.27
N LYS A 108 -15.22 -0.79 -7.51
CA LYS A 108 -16.40 -1.65 -7.70
C LYS A 108 -17.69 -1.02 -7.18
N SER A 109 -17.63 -0.13 -6.19
CA SER A 109 -18.81 0.60 -5.71
C SER A 109 -19.21 1.78 -6.59
N VAL A 110 -18.36 2.22 -7.53
CA VAL A 110 -18.67 3.28 -8.49
C VAL A 110 -19.15 2.71 -9.83
N GLU A 111 -20.15 3.35 -10.42
CA GLU A 111 -20.65 3.06 -11.77
C GLU A 111 -19.63 3.50 -12.84
N LEU A 112 -18.71 2.59 -13.15
CA LEU A 112 -17.71 2.76 -14.19
C LEU A 112 -17.77 1.58 -15.17
N LYS A 113 -17.59 1.90 -16.46
CA LYS A 113 -17.31 0.87 -17.48
C LYS A 113 -16.04 0.12 -17.08
N GLU A 114 -16.04 -1.20 -17.24
CA GLU A 114 -14.94 -2.06 -16.77
C GLU A 114 -13.57 -1.63 -17.32
N ASN A 115 -13.48 -1.25 -18.60
CA ASN A 115 -12.20 -0.79 -19.18
C ASN A 115 -11.64 0.45 -18.48
N LYS A 116 -12.51 1.41 -18.11
CA LYS A 116 -12.10 2.60 -17.35
C LYS A 116 -11.69 2.21 -15.92
N ARG A 117 -12.43 1.29 -15.29
CA ARG A 117 -12.12 0.77 -13.97
C ARG A 117 -10.74 0.11 -13.92
N LYS A 118 -10.45 -0.75 -14.90
CA LYS A 118 -9.15 -1.42 -15.05
C LYS A 118 -8.02 -0.41 -15.23
N LEU A 119 -8.20 0.58 -16.11
CA LEU A 119 -7.23 1.64 -16.34
C LEU A 119 -6.94 2.43 -15.06
N VAL A 120 -7.97 2.93 -14.36
CA VAL A 120 -7.80 3.70 -13.12
C VAL A 120 -7.11 2.87 -12.05
N TYR A 121 -7.47 1.58 -11.92
CA TYR A 121 -6.81 0.69 -10.96
C TYR A 121 -5.32 0.51 -11.25
N ALA A 122 -4.96 0.23 -12.51
CA ALA A 122 -3.56 0.08 -12.89
C ALA A 122 -2.79 1.39 -12.67
N LEU A 123 -3.34 2.53 -13.07
CA LEU A 123 -2.74 3.83 -12.82
C LEU A 123 -2.49 4.05 -11.32
N PHE A 124 -3.46 3.74 -10.47
CA PHE A 124 -3.30 3.86 -9.01
C PHE A 124 -2.18 2.96 -8.47
N VAL A 125 -2.17 1.68 -8.87
CA VAL A 125 -1.14 0.72 -8.44
C VAL A 125 0.25 1.20 -8.87
N PHE A 126 0.43 1.56 -10.14
CA PHE A 126 1.74 2.00 -10.64
C PHE A 126 2.15 3.38 -10.13
N PHE A 127 1.20 4.28 -9.85
CA PHE A 127 1.49 5.58 -9.26
C PHE A 127 1.97 5.46 -7.81
N LEU A 128 1.36 4.59 -7.02
CA LEU A 128 1.77 4.37 -5.62
C LEU A 128 3.15 3.71 -5.51
N ILE A 129 3.55 2.91 -6.50
CA ILE A 129 4.93 2.40 -6.59
C ILE A 129 5.93 3.56 -6.61
N THR A 130 5.63 4.66 -7.33
CA THR A 130 6.49 5.84 -7.38
C THR A 130 6.70 6.49 -6.01
N PHE A 131 5.69 6.53 -5.14
CA PHE A 131 5.85 7.08 -3.79
C PHE A 131 6.72 6.19 -2.89
N PHE A 132 6.59 4.87 -2.99
CA PHE A 132 7.46 3.94 -2.28
C PHE A 132 8.93 4.05 -2.75
N ILE A 133 9.13 4.41 -4.02
CA ILE A 133 10.45 4.60 -4.64
C ILE A 133 11.16 5.87 -4.14
N ILE A 134 10.42 6.92 -3.78
CA ILE A 134 10.98 8.25 -3.48
C ILE A 134 11.17 8.51 -1.98
N VAL A 135 10.32 7.92 -1.13
CA VAL A 135 10.20 8.32 0.30
C VAL A 135 11.08 7.49 1.23
N TYR A 136 11.63 6.38 0.73
CA TYR A 136 12.64 5.57 1.42
C TYR A 136 13.98 5.76 0.72
#